data_AF-A0AA38Z1C6-F1
#
_entry.id   AF-A0AA38Z1C6-F1
#
_cell.length_a   1.000
_cell.length_b   1.000
_cell.length_c   1.000
_cell.angle_alpha   90.00
_cell.angle_beta   90.00
_cell.angle_gamma   90.00
#
_symmetry.space_group_name_H-M   'P 1'
#
loop_
_entity.id
_entity.type
_entity.pdbx_description
1 polymer ?
#
loop_
_entity_poly.entity_id
_entity_poly.type
_entity_poly.pdbx_seq_one_letter_code
_entity_poly.pdbx_strand_id
1 'polypeptide(L)'
;MMTYITHLSPLQTRPNSYSPWALGQHSIFAYYKILEAVIFRVCASSALFLSQVPSSSYQKMTKRTKKAGIVGKYGTRYGASLRKQIKKMEVSQHSKYFCEFCGKYAVKRKAVGIWGCKDCGKVKAGGAYTLNTASAVTVRSTIRRLREQTES
;
A
#
# COMPACT_ATOMS: atom_id res chain seq x y z
N MET A 1 41.40 9.55 52.54
CA MET A 1 41.87 10.87 52.07
C MET A 1 41.31 11.13 50.69
N MET A 2 40.89 12.38 50.42
CA MET A 2 40.43 12.97 49.15
C MET A 2 39.03 12.52 48.66
N THR A 3 37.90 13.12 49.05
CA THR A 3 37.33 14.45 48.68
C THR A 3 37.44 14.82 47.20
N TYR A 4 36.31 14.81 46.46
CA TYR A 4 35.82 15.89 45.58
C TYR A 4 34.26 15.73 45.53
N ILE A 5 33.43 16.66 46.05
CA ILE A 5 33.05 17.99 45.50
C ILE A 5 32.36 17.77 44.14
N THR A 6 31.10 18.13 43.84
CA THR A 6 30.09 19.10 44.32
C THR A 6 28.76 18.72 43.62
N HIS A 7 27.60 18.65 44.28
CA HIS A 7 26.67 19.75 44.59
C HIS A 7 25.72 20.14 43.43
N LEU A 8 24.44 20.31 43.79
CA LEU A 8 23.26 20.87 43.09
C LEU A 8 22.46 19.89 42.19
N SER A 9 21.32 19.31 42.58
CA SER A 9 20.04 19.82 43.18
C SER A 9 19.28 20.78 42.24
N PRO A 10 17.95 21.00 42.37
CA PRO A 10 16.86 20.13 42.85
C PRO A 10 15.50 20.33 42.08
N LEU A 11 14.48 19.51 42.41
CA LEU A 11 13.05 19.84 42.70
C LEU A 11 12.24 20.70 41.68
N GLN A 12 10.94 20.57 41.41
CA GLN A 12 9.74 19.87 41.91
C GLN A 12 8.66 20.16 40.82
N THR A 13 7.48 19.56 40.68
CA THR A 13 6.43 19.12 41.62
C THR A 13 5.42 18.29 40.81
N ARG A 14 4.86 17.24 41.44
CA ARG A 14 3.56 16.65 41.07
C ARG A 14 2.40 17.48 41.66
N PRO A 15 1.16 17.28 41.20
CA PRO A 15 0.20 16.51 42.02
C PRO A 15 -0.58 15.48 41.17
N ASN A 16 -0.65 14.20 41.52
CA ASN A 16 -1.52 13.55 42.51
C ASN A 16 -3.03 13.71 42.28
N SER A 17 -3.67 12.62 41.83
CA SER A 17 -5.01 12.23 42.27
C SER A 17 -5.12 10.69 42.26
N TYR A 18 -5.89 10.22 43.22
CA TYR A 18 -5.91 8.88 43.83
C TYR A 18 -6.61 7.80 42.98
N SER A 19 -6.25 6.55 43.28
CA SER A 19 -6.93 5.26 42.98
C SER A 19 -8.24 5.10 43.79
N PRO A 20 -8.88 3.93 44.07
CA PRO A 20 -8.83 2.54 43.54
C PRO A 20 -10.21 1.83 43.46
N TRP A 21 -10.46 0.88 42.53
CA TRP A 21 -11.52 -0.13 42.74
C TRP A 21 -11.15 -1.50 42.14
N ALA A 22 -10.66 -2.38 43.02
CA ALA A 22 -10.84 -3.81 42.91
C ALA A 22 -12.24 -4.18 43.44
N LEU A 23 -12.70 -5.40 43.12
CA LEU A 23 -13.91 -6.12 43.57
C LEU A 23 -15.05 -6.15 42.54
N GLY A 24 -15.44 -7.36 42.12
CA GLY A 24 -16.71 -7.57 41.41
C GLY A 24 -16.80 -8.71 40.39
N GLN A 25 -15.87 -9.66 40.32
CA GLN A 25 -16.10 -10.93 39.63
C GLN A 25 -17.05 -11.77 40.49
N HIS A 26 -18.35 -11.86 40.15
CA HIS A 26 -19.30 -12.95 40.47
C HIS A 26 -20.76 -12.48 40.24
N SER A 27 -21.16 -12.09 39.01
CA SER A 27 -22.60 -11.97 38.65
C SER A 27 -22.93 -11.91 37.14
N ILE A 28 -21.99 -12.19 36.23
CA ILE A 28 -22.24 -12.06 34.77
C ILE A 28 -22.47 -13.42 34.08
N PHE A 29 -22.12 -14.53 34.71
CA PHE A 29 -22.21 -15.88 34.12
C PHE A 29 -23.64 -16.47 34.07
N ALA A 30 -24.59 -15.94 34.84
CA ALA A 30 -25.96 -16.45 34.89
C ALA A 30 -26.87 -15.91 33.77
N TYR A 31 -26.56 -14.73 33.22
CA TYR A 31 -27.38 -14.11 32.16
C TYR A 31 -27.06 -14.62 30.74
N TYR A 32 -25.90 -15.21 30.51
CA TYR A 32 -25.53 -15.77 29.20
C TYR A 32 -26.10 -17.17 28.93
N LYS A 33 -26.44 -17.93 29.98
CA LYS A 33 -26.93 -19.32 29.84
C LYS A 33 -28.40 -19.43 29.43
N ILE A 34 -29.17 -18.34 29.53
CA ILE A 34 -30.58 -18.30 29.11
C ILE A 34 -30.73 -17.71 27.69
N LEU A 35 -29.73 -16.95 27.20
CA LEU A 35 -29.71 -16.43 25.82
C LEU A 35 -29.26 -17.48 24.78
N GLU A 36 -28.42 -18.46 25.15
CA GLU A 36 -28.01 -19.53 24.22
C GLU A 36 -29.14 -20.50 23.86
N ALA A 37 -30.14 -20.70 24.73
CA ALA A 37 -31.19 -21.69 24.51
C ALA A 37 -32.26 -21.25 23.49
N VAL A 38 -32.48 -19.94 23.30
CA VAL A 38 -33.50 -19.41 22.38
C VAL A 38 -32.98 -19.27 20.95
N ILE A 39 -31.69 -18.96 20.78
CA ILE A 39 -31.05 -18.81 19.46
C ILE A 39 -30.93 -20.16 18.73
N PHE A 40 -30.85 -21.29 19.45
CA PHE A 40 -30.68 -22.60 18.82
C PHE A 40 -31.96 -23.16 18.16
N ARG A 41 -33.15 -22.72 18.56
CA ARG A 41 -34.43 -23.28 18.06
C ARG A 41 -35.00 -22.60 16.80
N VAL A 42 -34.55 -21.40 16.45
CA VAL A 42 -34.99 -20.73 15.20
C VAL A 42 -34.10 -21.09 14.00
N CYS A 43 -32.88 -21.56 14.22
CA CYS A 43 -31.93 -21.87 13.14
C CYS A 43 -32.12 -23.24 12.47
N ALA A 44 -32.99 -24.11 13.03
CA ALA A 44 -33.15 -25.50 12.56
C ALA A 44 -34.19 -25.70 11.45
N SER A 45 -34.96 -24.68 11.05
CA SER A 45 -36.00 -24.79 10.00
C SER A 45 -35.66 -24.09 8.68
N SER A 46 -34.50 -23.44 8.57
CA SER A 46 -33.98 -22.83 7.33
C SER A 46 -32.88 -23.65 6.66
N ALA A 47 -32.64 -24.89 7.12
CA ALA A 47 -31.54 -25.75 6.70
C ALA A 47 -31.83 -26.64 5.46
N LEU A 48 -32.90 -26.39 4.71
CA LEU A 48 -33.25 -27.17 3.51
C LEU A 48 -33.22 -26.39 2.18
N PHE A 49 -32.74 -25.15 2.18
CA PHE A 49 -32.69 -24.32 0.96
C PHE A 49 -31.26 -23.88 0.58
N LEU A 50 -30.26 -24.76 0.79
CA LEU A 50 -28.87 -24.52 0.38
C LEU A 50 -28.18 -25.76 -0.20
N SER A 51 -28.93 -26.73 -0.73
CA SER A 51 -28.36 -27.76 -1.59
C SER A 51 -28.26 -27.24 -3.02
N GLN A 52 -27.03 -27.20 -3.52
CA GLN A 52 -26.63 -27.04 -4.94
C GLN A 52 -26.34 -25.61 -5.41
N VAL A 53 -25.29 -25.00 -4.85
CA VAL A 53 -24.43 -24.13 -5.67
C VAL A 53 -23.50 -25.06 -6.46
N PRO A 54 -23.57 -25.12 -7.80
CA PRO A 54 -22.57 -25.86 -8.57
C PRO A 54 -21.22 -25.19 -8.31
N SER A 55 -20.25 -25.99 -7.86
CA SER A 55 -18.85 -25.58 -7.78
C SER A 55 -18.35 -25.32 -9.19
N SER A 56 -18.60 -24.10 -9.67
CA SER A 56 -17.94 -23.56 -10.85
C SER A 56 -16.45 -23.63 -10.55
N SER A 57 -15.80 -24.65 -11.11
CA SER A 57 -14.37 -24.85 -11.03
C SER A 57 -13.71 -23.70 -11.78
N TYR A 58 -13.47 -22.61 -11.06
CA TYR A 58 -12.67 -21.51 -11.55
C TYR A 58 -11.25 -22.05 -11.76
N GLN A 59 -10.97 -22.45 -13.01
CA GLN A 59 -9.64 -22.83 -13.46
C GLN A 59 -8.73 -21.60 -13.32
N LYS A 60 -8.05 -21.52 -12.17
CA LYS A 60 -7.16 -20.42 -11.82
C LYS A 60 -5.98 -20.46 -12.78
N MET A 61 -5.94 -19.54 -13.75
CA MET A 61 -4.84 -19.41 -14.72
C MET A 61 -3.49 -19.54 -14.00
N THR A 62 -2.74 -20.59 -14.32
CA THR A 62 -1.49 -20.88 -13.62
C THR A 62 -0.41 -19.91 -14.07
N LYS A 63 0.35 -19.39 -13.11
CA LYS A 63 1.43 -18.43 -13.41
C LYS A 63 2.52 -19.13 -14.22
N ARG A 64 2.63 -18.77 -15.50
CA ARG A 64 3.58 -19.37 -16.46
C ARG A 64 5.05 -19.33 -16.01
N THR A 65 5.47 -18.29 -15.29
CA THR A 65 6.89 -18.16 -14.87
C THR A 65 7.02 -17.73 -13.41
N LYS A 66 7.95 -18.36 -12.66
CA LYS A 66 8.23 -18.00 -11.27
C LYS A 66 9.02 -16.69 -11.16
N LYS A 67 10.15 -16.60 -11.89
CA LYS A 67 11.14 -15.50 -11.79
C LYS A 67 11.24 -14.62 -13.04
N ALA A 68 11.08 -15.19 -14.23
CA ALA A 68 11.35 -14.49 -15.50
C ALA A 68 10.36 -13.33 -15.76
N GLY A 69 9.05 -13.57 -15.80
CA GLY A 69 8.08 -12.53 -16.17
C GLY A 69 8.24 -12.11 -17.65
N ILE A 70 8.15 -10.81 -17.94
CA ILE A 70 8.19 -10.25 -19.31
C ILE A 70 9.49 -10.61 -20.08
N VAL A 71 10.61 -10.77 -19.38
CA VAL A 71 11.90 -11.15 -19.98
C VAL A 71 12.00 -12.64 -20.36
N GLY A 72 10.91 -13.41 -20.22
CA GLY A 72 10.84 -14.78 -20.70
C GLY A 72 11.08 -14.90 -22.21
N LYS A 73 10.81 -13.85 -22.99
CA LYS A 73 11.07 -13.78 -24.44
C LYS A 73 12.54 -14.00 -24.83
N TYR A 74 13.47 -13.69 -23.93
CA TYR A 74 14.89 -13.79 -24.22
C TYR A 74 15.45 -15.21 -24.07
N GLY A 75 14.68 -16.15 -23.49
CA GLY A 75 15.14 -17.51 -23.23
C GLY A 75 16.39 -17.53 -22.37
N THR A 76 17.38 -18.35 -22.72
CA THR A 76 18.63 -18.58 -21.96
C THR A 76 19.75 -17.57 -22.25
N ARG A 77 19.68 -16.79 -23.33
CA ARG A 77 20.84 -16.19 -24.04
C ARG A 77 21.70 -15.12 -23.33
N TYR A 78 21.13 -14.22 -22.52
CA TYR A 78 21.87 -13.02 -22.05
C TYR A 78 22.31 -13.06 -20.58
N GLY A 79 22.20 -14.21 -19.93
CA GLY A 79 22.52 -14.34 -18.50
C GLY A 79 21.49 -13.71 -17.55
N ALA A 80 21.63 -13.97 -16.25
CA ALA A 80 20.62 -13.58 -15.26
C ALA A 80 20.67 -12.08 -14.88
N SER A 81 21.87 -11.47 -14.83
CA SER A 81 22.03 -10.08 -14.40
C SER A 81 21.36 -9.10 -15.35
N LEU A 82 21.66 -9.20 -16.66
CA LEU A 82 21.08 -8.36 -17.70
C LEU A 82 19.55 -8.52 -17.77
N ARG A 83 19.05 -9.75 -17.66
CA ARG A 83 17.59 -10.00 -17.62
C ARG A 83 16.91 -9.35 -16.41
N LYS A 84 17.57 -9.27 -15.25
CA LYS A 84 17.00 -8.59 -14.07
C LYS A 84 16.91 -7.07 -14.28
N GLN A 85 17.93 -6.46 -14.89
CA GLN A 85 17.94 -5.02 -15.18
C GLN A 85 16.88 -4.66 -16.22
N ILE A 86 16.86 -5.37 -17.35
CA ILE A 86 15.88 -5.17 -18.43
C ILE A 86 14.46 -5.38 -17.91
N LYS A 87 14.21 -6.39 -17.08
CA LYS A 87 12.89 -6.62 -16.49
C LYS A 87 12.34 -5.39 -15.76
N LYS A 88 13.18 -4.67 -14.99
CA LYS A 88 12.75 -3.45 -14.28
C LYS A 88 12.31 -2.36 -15.26
N MET A 89 13.11 -2.13 -16.30
CA MET A 89 12.82 -1.13 -17.35
C MET A 89 11.62 -1.53 -18.23
N GLU A 90 11.47 -2.82 -18.53
CA GLU A 90 10.38 -3.32 -19.37
C GLU A 90 9.03 -3.33 -18.66
N VAL A 91 9.02 -3.58 -17.35
CA VAL A 91 7.80 -3.50 -16.55
C VAL A 91 7.35 -2.05 -16.47
N SER A 92 8.26 -1.11 -16.19
CA SER A 92 7.90 0.30 -16.10
C SER A 92 7.42 0.86 -17.45
N GLN A 93 8.11 0.56 -18.56
CA GLN A 93 7.72 1.10 -19.87
C GLN A 93 6.34 0.61 -20.36
N HIS A 94 5.93 -0.62 -20.01
CA HIS A 94 4.65 -1.20 -20.41
C HIS A 94 3.53 -0.94 -19.41
N SER A 95 3.85 -0.44 -18.22
CA SER A 95 2.86 -0.07 -17.22
C SER A 95 2.02 1.12 -17.69
N LYS A 96 0.76 1.19 -17.22
CA LYS A 96 -0.08 2.37 -17.41
C LYS A 96 0.19 3.34 -16.27
N TYR A 97 0.43 4.61 -16.60
CA TYR A 97 0.66 5.65 -15.60
C TYR A 97 -0.58 6.50 -15.36
N PHE A 98 -0.60 7.12 -14.19
CA PHE A 98 -1.61 8.11 -13.79
C PHE A 98 -1.48 9.37 -14.66
N CYS A 99 -2.60 9.86 -15.18
CA CYS A 99 -2.68 11.12 -15.89
C CYS A 99 -3.04 12.26 -14.94
N GLU A 100 -2.16 13.27 -14.84
CA GLU A 100 -2.40 14.48 -14.03
C GLU A 100 -3.60 15.31 -14.53
N PHE A 101 -4.08 15.10 -15.76
CA PHE A 101 -5.17 15.89 -16.35
C PHE A 101 -6.55 15.24 -16.24
N CYS A 102 -6.66 13.92 -16.42
CA CYS A 102 -7.95 13.22 -16.41
C CYS A 102 -8.16 12.32 -15.19
N GLY A 103 -7.14 12.18 -14.32
CA GLY A 103 -7.22 11.36 -13.11
C GLY A 103 -7.26 9.84 -13.35
N LYS A 104 -7.14 9.38 -14.60
CA LYS A 104 -7.20 7.95 -14.96
C LYS A 104 -5.82 7.36 -15.25
N TYR A 105 -5.67 6.06 -15.02
CA TYR A 105 -4.46 5.29 -15.39
C TYR A 105 -4.50 4.88 -16.86
N ALA A 106 -4.34 5.85 -17.76
CA ALA A 106 -4.46 5.67 -19.20
C ALA A 106 -3.23 6.10 -20.00
N VAL A 107 -2.20 6.62 -19.33
CA VAL A 107 -0.97 7.09 -20.00
C VAL A 107 -0.12 5.89 -20.40
N LYS A 108 0.22 5.82 -21.68
CA LYS A 108 1.12 4.82 -22.26
C LYS A 108 2.26 5.48 -23.02
N ARG A 109 3.40 4.80 -23.10
CA ARG A 109 4.55 5.22 -23.89
C ARG A 109 4.23 5.13 -25.38
N LYS A 110 4.48 6.20 -26.15
CA LYS A 110 4.41 6.20 -27.62
C LYS A 110 5.80 6.03 -28.22
N ALA A 111 6.75 6.84 -27.75
CA ALA A 111 8.16 6.79 -28.15
C ALA A 111 9.07 7.00 -26.92
N VAL A 112 10.38 6.98 -27.11
CA VAL A 112 11.33 7.35 -26.05
C VAL A 112 11.03 8.78 -25.59
N GLY A 113 10.77 8.96 -24.28
CA GLY A 113 10.49 10.28 -23.70
C GLY A 113 9.10 10.86 -24.03
N ILE A 114 8.31 10.24 -24.91
CA ILE A 114 6.99 10.73 -25.32
C ILE A 114 5.90 9.80 -24.78
N TRP A 115 5.02 10.36 -23.96
CA TRP A 115 3.94 9.64 -23.28
C TRP A 115 2.57 10.22 -23.67
N GLY A 116 1.65 9.36 -24.08
CA GLY A 116 0.32 9.75 -24.52
C GLY A 116 -0.77 9.14 -23.66
N CYS A 117 -1.72 9.97 -23.24
CA CYS A 117 -2.96 9.57 -22.60
C CYS A 117 -3.95 9.06 -23.66
N LYS A 118 -4.51 7.86 -23.49
CA LYS A 118 -5.54 7.36 -24.41
C LYS A 118 -6.87 8.11 -24.27
N ASP A 119 -7.29 8.40 -23.05
CA ASP A 119 -8.63 8.96 -22.80
C ASP A 119 -8.70 10.46 -23.12
N CYS A 120 -7.65 11.20 -22.77
CA CYS A 120 -7.61 12.65 -22.85
C CYS A 120 -6.83 13.19 -24.06
N GLY A 121 -6.19 12.33 -24.84
CA GLY A 121 -5.39 12.71 -26.02
C GLY A 121 -4.11 13.49 -25.71
N LYS A 122 -3.95 14.03 -24.50
CA LYS A 122 -2.79 14.84 -24.09
C LYS A 122 -1.50 14.03 -24.15
N VAL A 123 -0.47 14.66 -24.71
CA VAL A 123 0.89 14.11 -24.81
C VAL A 123 1.80 14.88 -23.86
N LYS A 124 2.59 14.16 -23.07
CA LYS A 124 3.53 14.68 -22.08
C LYS A 124 4.93 14.16 -22.39
N ALA A 125 5.91 15.05 -22.31
CA ALA A 125 7.32 14.67 -22.33
C ALA A 125 7.74 14.18 -20.93
N GLY A 126 8.54 13.13 -20.87
CA GLY A 126 8.94 12.47 -19.63
C GLY A 126 10.22 11.65 -19.77
N GLY A 127 10.45 10.74 -18.82
CA GLY A 127 11.61 9.85 -18.87
C GLY A 127 11.53 8.80 -19.99
N ALA A 128 12.66 8.15 -20.27
CA ALA A 128 12.74 7.11 -21.30
C ALA A 128 11.90 5.87 -20.97
N TYR A 129 11.93 5.42 -19.72
CA TYR A 129 11.26 4.20 -19.23
C TYR A 129 10.20 4.44 -18.14
N THR A 130 10.15 5.65 -17.58
CA THR A 130 9.17 6.07 -16.57
C THR A 130 8.60 7.43 -16.94
N LEU A 131 7.34 7.70 -16.61
CA LEU A 131 6.69 8.98 -16.93
C LEU A 131 7.41 10.16 -16.24
N ASN A 132 7.61 10.06 -14.93
CA ASN A 132 8.30 11.07 -14.13
C ASN A 132 9.62 10.47 -13.60
N THR A 133 10.74 11.18 -13.82
CA THR A 133 12.03 10.84 -13.22
C THR A 133 12.20 11.56 -11.88
N ALA A 134 13.04 11.03 -10.98
CA ALA A 134 13.29 11.65 -9.68
C ALA A 134 13.80 13.10 -9.82
N SER A 135 14.75 13.32 -10.73
CA SER A 135 15.29 14.66 -11.03
C SER A 135 14.23 15.61 -11.59
N ALA A 136 13.32 15.14 -12.45
CA ALA A 136 12.24 16.00 -12.95
C ALA A 136 11.24 16.39 -11.85
N VAL A 137 11.02 15.51 -10.86
CA VAL A 137 10.17 15.82 -9.70
C VAL A 137 10.80 16.90 -8.82
N THR A 138 12.11 16.80 -8.54
CA THR A 138 12.83 17.79 -7.73
C THR A 138 12.98 19.13 -8.45
N VAL A 139 13.21 19.13 -9.77
CA VAL A 139 13.26 20.36 -10.57
C VAL A 139 11.90 21.07 -10.55
N ARG A 140 10.78 20.33 -10.65
CA ARG A 140 9.44 20.94 -10.56
C ARG A 140 9.18 21.61 -9.20
N SER A 141 9.59 21.00 -8.10
CA SER A 141 9.40 21.58 -6.76
C SER A 141 10.33 22.76 -6.49
N THR A 142 11.58 22.70 -6.95
CA THR A 142 12.54 23.81 -6.80
C THR A 142 12.14 25.03 -7.61
N ILE A 143 11.73 24.87 -8.88
CA ILE A 143 11.23 25.97 -9.70
C ILE A 143 10.00 26.62 -9.05
N ARG A 144 9.06 25.83 -8.53
CA ARG A 144 7.88 26.36 -7.82
C ARG A 144 8.29 27.26 -6.65
N ARG A 145 9.19 26.76 -5.78
CA ARG A 145 9.69 27.51 -4.62
C ARG A 145 10.40 28.81 -5.01
N LEU A 146 11.22 28.78 -6.06
CA LEU A 146 11.97 29.96 -6.52
C LEU A 146 11.05 31.04 -7.10
N ARG A 147 9.98 30.64 -7.79
CA ARG A 147 8.97 31.58 -8.31
C ARG A 147 8.23 32.29 -7.18
N GLU A 148 7.78 31.53 -6.18
CA GLU A 148 7.11 32.08 -4.99
C GLU A 148 7.99 33.11 -4.25
N GLN A 149 9.31 32.90 -4.21
CA GLN A 149 10.25 33.83 -3.58
C GLN A 149 10.49 35.12 -4.37
N THR A 150 10.30 35.11 -5.69
CA THR A 150 10.56 36.28 -6.54
C THR A 150 9.33 37.18 -6.66
N GLU A 151 8.14 36.59 -6.53
CA GLU A 151 6.84 37.28 -6.64
C GLU A 151 6.32 37.82 -5.30
N SER A 152 7.05 37.56 -4.20
CA SER A 152 6.81 38.13 -2.85
C SER A 152 7.64 39.38 -2.63
#